data_AF-A0A507FEP4-F1
#
_entry.id   AF-A0A507FEP4-F1
#
_cell.length_a   1.000
_cell.length_b   1.000
_cell.length_c   1.000
_cell.angle_alpha   90.00
_cell.angle_beta   90.00
_cell.angle_gamma   90.00
#
_symmetry.space_group_name_H-M   'P 1'
#
loop_
_entity.id
_entity.type
_entity.pdbx_description
1 polymer ?
#
loop_
_entity_poly.entity_id
_entity_poly.type
_entity_poly.pdbx_seq_one_letter_code
_entity_poly.pdbx_strand_id
1 'polypeptide(L)'
;MAPSLNMIPRDIAWNQVSGGGAWALNCDWVGGDLSNAKVSGDQCGSKCATTTGCTHFTWTNANGGTCWMKTGPVTASQAIAKNNDGAVCGYSKSDSGSSINWNNAADGGYWALNCDWTGGDIANAQVSGEQCGSKCATTSGCTHFTWTSASGGTCWMKGGNVSKGQAFATTKDSAVCGAVSGTAPTQTSNDPPKTTDPSSPGQTITSAWGAPPAGATRFPIIECDRTKTCYKRNTFLSPAWNFPATVQESGDMSMGLGRFYLVDPNGSIYKQFNLNNRQIVFNVDVSGVKCGQNSALYFSSMAPNVGSEYCDGQGSCMEMDIFEGNIAGTQFTTHECRSRGQVAGNQCNHDGCSAGSNTKYSDKVGPNSYINSLKPFKITTKFYTEGNSDNGALKSIVQIFEQDGKYFQTGDVNGGSCTTQWGGVPQMGVGQADGMTLILSFWEGSMDWLDGGFGNGKCNSAIGGQSQAAKYSQIRVEPIA
;
A
#
# COMPACT_ATOMS: atom_id res chain seq x y z
N MET A 1 -41.58 4.31 -22.45
CA MET A 1 -40.21 4.19 -21.93
C MET A 1 -40.21 4.78 -20.53
N ALA A 2 -39.99 3.97 -19.49
CA ALA A 2 -39.92 4.43 -18.12
C ALA A 2 -38.56 5.12 -17.87
N PRO A 3 -38.48 6.19 -17.07
CA PRO A 3 -37.22 6.85 -16.74
C PRO A 3 -36.39 5.94 -15.81
N SER A 4 -35.13 5.73 -16.16
CA SER A 4 -34.16 5.05 -15.30
C SER A 4 -33.94 5.87 -14.03
N LEU A 5 -34.30 5.30 -12.89
CA LEU A 5 -34.04 5.87 -11.56
C LEU A 5 -32.53 5.92 -11.30
N ASN A 6 -32.00 7.13 -11.15
CA ASN A 6 -30.71 7.37 -10.51
C ASN A 6 -30.79 6.90 -9.06
N MET A 7 -30.13 5.78 -8.73
CA MET A 7 -29.88 5.41 -7.34
C MET A 7 -28.58 6.05 -6.87
N ILE A 8 -28.69 7.20 -6.23
CA ILE A 8 -27.67 7.69 -5.30
C ILE A 8 -27.65 6.68 -4.13
N PRO A 9 -26.50 6.08 -3.73
CA PRO A 9 -26.43 5.31 -2.50
C PRO A 9 -26.88 6.23 -1.35
N ARG A 10 -27.97 5.89 -0.67
CA ARG A 10 -28.40 6.65 0.50
C ARG A 10 -27.40 6.39 1.61
N ASP A 11 -26.89 7.45 2.22
CA ASP A 11 -26.16 7.34 3.48
C ASP A 11 -27.08 6.70 4.53
N ILE A 12 -26.61 5.61 5.15
CA ILE A 12 -27.32 4.92 6.21
C ILE A 12 -27.24 5.81 7.47
N ALA A 13 -28.40 6.31 7.92
CA ALA A 13 -28.50 7.13 9.12
C ALA A 13 -28.42 6.25 10.38
N TRP A 14 -27.23 6.19 10.98
CA TRP A 14 -26.96 5.39 12.17
C TRP A 14 -27.42 6.05 13.47
N ASN A 15 -28.27 5.36 14.23
CA ASN A 15 -28.63 5.68 15.60
C ASN A 15 -27.64 5.03 16.56
N GLN A 16 -26.86 5.84 17.27
CA GLN A 16 -25.85 5.37 18.22
C GLN A 16 -26.49 4.94 19.54
N VAL A 17 -25.99 3.85 20.13
CA VAL A 17 -26.44 3.35 21.43
C VAL A 17 -25.41 3.69 22.52
N SER A 18 -25.88 4.22 23.65
CA SER A 18 -25.02 4.46 24.82
C SER A 18 -24.42 3.14 25.32
N GLY A 19 -23.09 3.04 25.36
CA GLY A 19 -22.37 1.78 25.65
C GLY A 19 -21.69 1.14 24.43
N GLY A 20 -21.99 1.64 23.21
CA GLY A 20 -21.32 1.25 21.98
C GLY A 20 -22.13 0.31 21.09
N GLY A 21 -22.04 0.55 19.78
CA GLY A 21 -22.87 -0.09 18.75
C GLY A 21 -23.84 0.93 18.12
N ALA A 22 -24.37 0.58 16.97
CA ALA A 22 -25.36 1.41 16.29
C ALA A 22 -26.36 0.56 15.51
N TRP A 23 -27.52 1.15 15.25
CA TRP A 23 -28.55 0.54 14.41
C TRP A 23 -29.13 1.56 13.44
N ALA A 24 -29.65 1.10 12.31
CA ALA A 24 -30.27 1.95 11.32
C ALA A 24 -31.49 1.28 10.69
N LEU A 25 -32.39 2.10 10.16
CA LEU A 25 -33.54 1.65 9.40
C LEU A 25 -33.16 1.49 7.92
N ASN A 26 -33.84 0.57 7.25
CA ASN A 26 -33.68 0.25 5.84
C ASN A 26 -32.22 -0.07 5.50
N CYS A 27 -31.64 -1.03 6.21
CA CYS A 27 -30.28 -1.48 5.93
C CYS A 27 -30.12 -3.00 6.16
N ASP A 28 -29.01 -3.55 5.66
CA ASP A 28 -28.70 -4.98 5.75
C ASP A 28 -27.19 -5.25 5.69
N TRP A 29 -26.80 -6.44 6.15
CA TRP A 29 -25.47 -7.02 6.06
C TRP A 29 -25.53 -8.30 5.23
N VAL A 30 -24.71 -8.39 4.18
CA VAL A 30 -24.70 -9.56 3.29
C VAL A 30 -23.86 -10.69 3.89
N GLY A 31 -24.45 -11.89 3.95
CA GLY A 31 -23.77 -13.08 4.44
C GLY A 31 -23.60 -13.10 5.96
N GLY A 32 -22.68 -13.96 6.44
CA GLY A 32 -22.29 -14.05 7.84
C GLY A 32 -23.34 -14.60 8.80
N ASP A 33 -24.44 -15.20 8.31
CA ASP A 33 -25.54 -15.69 9.16
C ASP A 33 -25.08 -16.80 10.11
N LEU A 34 -25.11 -16.50 11.41
CA LEU A 34 -24.78 -17.41 12.50
C LEU A 34 -26.02 -18.18 12.97
N SER A 35 -27.13 -17.48 13.18
CA SER A 35 -28.41 -18.05 13.62
C SER A 35 -29.56 -17.07 13.36
N ASN A 36 -30.81 -17.49 13.58
CA ASN A 36 -31.97 -16.60 13.49
C ASN A 36 -32.95 -16.81 14.65
N ALA A 37 -33.74 -15.78 14.95
CA ALA A 37 -34.76 -15.80 15.99
C ALA A 37 -35.98 -14.95 15.61
N LYS A 38 -37.18 -15.42 15.98
CA LYS A 38 -38.43 -14.67 15.80
C LYS A 38 -38.62 -13.69 16.96
N VAL A 39 -38.19 -12.45 16.76
CA VAL A 39 -38.29 -11.32 17.71
C VAL A 39 -38.67 -10.05 16.95
N SER A 40 -39.11 -9.00 17.65
CA SER A 40 -39.36 -7.69 17.03
C SER A 40 -38.05 -6.96 16.69
N GLY A 41 -38.11 -6.00 15.76
CA GLY A 41 -36.92 -5.31 15.25
C GLY A 41 -36.11 -4.57 16.33
N ASP A 42 -36.80 -3.97 17.31
CA ASP A 42 -36.22 -3.31 18.48
C ASP A 42 -35.49 -4.27 19.42
N GLN A 43 -35.88 -5.55 19.44
CA GLN A 43 -35.27 -6.58 20.29
C GLN A 43 -34.10 -7.30 19.61
N CYS A 44 -33.91 -7.11 18.30
CA CYS A 44 -32.90 -7.83 17.52
C CYS A 44 -31.47 -7.51 17.99
N GLY A 45 -31.21 -6.26 18.40
CA GLY A 45 -29.92 -5.86 18.97
C GLY A 45 -29.60 -6.57 20.28
N SER A 46 -30.53 -6.60 21.23
CA SER A 46 -30.35 -7.33 22.50
C SER A 46 -30.22 -8.84 22.30
N LYS A 47 -30.91 -9.38 21.28
CA LYS A 47 -30.81 -10.80 20.92
C LYS A 47 -29.43 -11.13 20.35
N CYS A 48 -28.88 -10.28 19.49
CA CYS A 48 -27.50 -10.41 19.01
C CYS A 48 -26.49 -10.29 20.17
N ALA A 49 -26.65 -9.30 21.05
CA ALA A 49 -25.74 -9.08 22.18
C ALA A 49 -25.65 -10.27 23.17
N THR A 50 -26.70 -11.09 23.24
CA THR A 50 -26.75 -12.29 24.10
C THR A 50 -26.41 -13.59 23.35
N THR A 51 -26.14 -13.50 22.05
CA THR A 51 -25.82 -14.65 21.21
C THR A 51 -24.32 -14.74 21.01
N THR A 52 -23.71 -15.80 21.56
CA THR A 52 -22.27 -16.04 21.48
C THR A 52 -21.78 -16.00 20.03
N GLY A 53 -20.82 -15.12 19.74
CA GLY A 53 -20.24 -14.96 18.40
C GLY A 53 -21.01 -14.02 17.46
N CYS A 54 -22.13 -13.44 17.89
CA CYS A 54 -22.83 -12.42 17.11
C CYS A 54 -22.08 -11.10 17.19
N THR A 55 -21.69 -10.55 16.03
CA THR A 55 -21.04 -9.23 15.93
C THR A 55 -22.01 -8.18 15.39
N HIS A 56 -22.99 -8.62 14.60
CA HIS A 56 -23.97 -7.75 13.96
C HIS A 56 -25.25 -8.51 13.60
N PHE A 57 -26.28 -7.78 13.19
CA PHE A 57 -27.59 -8.35 12.91
C PHE A 57 -28.33 -7.62 11.79
N THR A 58 -29.25 -8.35 11.16
CA THR A 58 -30.30 -7.79 10.30
C THR A 58 -31.65 -8.31 10.78
N TRP A 59 -32.62 -7.45 10.96
CA TRP A 59 -34.03 -7.79 11.13
C TRP A 59 -34.80 -7.57 9.85
N THR A 60 -35.71 -8.48 9.51
CA THR A 60 -36.56 -8.42 8.31
C THR A 60 -37.99 -8.85 8.61
N ASN A 61 -38.94 -8.50 7.73
CA ASN A 61 -40.34 -8.94 7.81
C ASN A 61 -40.56 -10.42 7.47
N ALA A 62 -39.50 -11.20 7.22
CA ALA A 62 -39.61 -12.62 6.94
C ALA A 62 -40.32 -13.36 8.10
N ASN A 63 -41.25 -14.26 7.77
CA ASN A 63 -41.99 -15.12 8.72
C ASN A 63 -42.71 -14.38 9.87
N GLY A 64 -43.14 -13.14 9.63
CA GLY A 64 -43.79 -12.30 10.63
C GLY A 64 -42.81 -11.61 11.59
N GLY A 65 -41.56 -11.41 11.16
CA GLY A 65 -40.49 -10.74 11.90
C GLY A 65 -39.39 -11.72 12.29
N THR A 66 -38.24 -11.65 11.61
CA THR A 66 -37.08 -12.50 11.87
C THR A 66 -35.83 -11.66 12.03
N CYS A 67 -35.12 -11.88 13.14
CA CYS A 67 -33.80 -11.36 13.44
C CYS A 67 -32.73 -12.38 13.02
N TRP A 68 -31.87 -11.98 12.09
CA TRP A 68 -30.72 -12.73 11.60
C TRP A 68 -29.49 -12.26 12.37
N MET A 69 -28.94 -13.13 13.22
CA MET A 69 -27.72 -12.90 13.97
C MET A 69 -26.54 -13.31 13.13
N LYS A 70 -25.54 -12.44 13.03
CA LYS A 70 -24.44 -12.60 12.08
C LYS A 70 -23.09 -12.45 12.78
N THR A 71 -22.06 -13.03 12.18
CA THR A 71 -20.69 -13.06 12.69
C THR A 71 -19.69 -12.57 11.64
N GLY A 72 -18.49 -12.21 12.09
CA GLY A 72 -17.43 -11.65 11.25
C GLY A 72 -17.16 -10.17 11.52
N PRO A 73 -16.05 -9.63 10.98
CA PRO A 73 -15.70 -8.22 11.15
C PRO A 73 -16.68 -7.35 10.37
N VAL A 74 -17.28 -6.35 11.02
CA VAL A 74 -18.11 -5.35 10.34
C VAL A 74 -17.77 -3.92 10.72
N THR A 75 -17.79 -3.03 9.73
CA THR A 75 -17.78 -1.57 9.91
C THR A 75 -19.06 -0.97 9.34
N ALA A 76 -19.49 0.17 9.88
CA ALA A 76 -20.71 0.86 9.44
C ALA A 76 -20.77 1.12 7.90
N SER A 77 -19.62 1.22 7.23
CA SER A 77 -19.50 1.43 5.79
C SER A 77 -19.78 0.18 4.94
N GLN A 78 -19.79 -1.01 5.56
CA GLN A 78 -20.07 -2.28 4.88
C GLN A 78 -21.57 -2.64 4.87
N ALA A 79 -22.41 -1.85 5.54
CA ALA A 79 -23.86 -2.03 5.51
C ALA A 79 -24.45 -1.56 4.18
N ILE A 80 -25.44 -2.28 3.67
CA ILE A 80 -26.13 -1.97 2.42
C ILE A 80 -27.43 -1.24 2.73
N ALA A 81 -27.63 -0.09 2.10
CA ALA A 81 -28.89 0.66 2.19
C ALA A 81 -30.00 -0.05 1.40
N LYS A 82 -31.16 -0.19 2.02
CA LYS A 82 -32.39 -0.72 1.41
C LYS A 82 -33.44 0.39 1.25
N ASN A 83 -34.41 0.15 0.37
CA ASN A 83 -35.47 1.12 0.08
C ASN A 83 -36.78 0.68 0.75
N ASN A 84 -37.14 1.34 1.85
CA ASN A 84 -38.48 1.28 2.49
C ASN A 84 -39.01 -0.14 2.77
N ASP A 85 -38.13 -1.09 3.08
CA ASP A 85 -38.51 -2.48 3.35
C ASP A 85 -38.76 -2.76 4.84
N GLY A 86 -38.53 -1.75 5.69
CA GLY A 86 -38.68 -1.85 7.14
C GLY A 86 -37.62 -2.73 7.79
N ALA A 87 -36.57 -3.12 7.07
CA ALA A 87 -35.45 -3.87 7.65
C ALA A 87 -34.68 -2.99 8.65
N VAL A 88 -34.16 -3.60 9.70
CA VAL A 88 -33.34 -2.92 10.70
C VAL A 88 -32.03 -3.66 10.78
N CYS A 89 -30.92 -3.00 10.50
CA CYS A 89 -29.61 -3.61 10.72
C CYS A 89 -28.88 -2.88 11.84
N GLY A 90 -28.01 -3.60 12.53
CA GLY A 90 -27.20 -3.02 13.56
C GLY A 90 -25.98 -3.85 13.87
N TYR A 91 -25.07 -3.25 14.61
CA TYR A 91 -23.88 -3.91 15.09
C TYR A 91 -23.72 -3.57 16.56
N SER A 92 -23.45 -4.58 17.37
CA SER A 92 -22.94 -4.38 18.71
C SER A 92 -21.49 -3.93 18.61
N LYS A 93 -21.04 -3.07 19.52
CA LYS A 93 -19.61 -2.83 19.70
C LYS A 93 -18.95 -4.19 19.98
N SER A 94 -18.13 -4.66 19.04
CA SER A 94 -17.23 -5.80 19.21
C SER A 94 -16.09 -5.36 20.13
N ASP A 95 -16.34 -5.14 21.44
CA ASP A 95 -15.37 -4.61 22.43
C ASP A 95 -14.39 -3.57 21.87
N SER A 96 -14.86 -2.79 20.90
CA SER A 96 -14.07 -1.90 20.06
C SER A 96 -13.97 -0.55 20.75
N GLY A 97 -13.38 -0.60 21.94
CA GLY A 97 -13.09 0.53 22.80
C GLY A 97 -12.53 0.14 24.17
N SER A 98 -12.03 -1.08 24.36
CA SER A 98 -10.96 -1.29 25.33
C SER A 98 -9.68 -0.82 24.65
N SER A 99 -9.11 0.29 25.10
CA SER A 99 -7.68 0.48 24.88
C SER A 99 -6.99 -0.79 25.38
N ILE A 100 -6.26 -1.50 24.50
CA ILE A 100 -5.36 -2.54 24.96
C ILE A 100 -4.40 -1.84 25.93
N ASN A 101 -4.49 -2.19 27.21
CA ASN A 101 -3.71 -1.54 28.25
C ASN A 101 -2.32 -2.14 28.23
N TRP A 102 -1.45 -1.54 27.42
CA TRP A 102 -0.08 -1.98 27.22
C TRP A 102 0.77 -1.71 28.45
N ASN A 103 1.30 -2.78 29.04
CA ASN A 103 2.42 -2.73 29.95
C ASN A 103 3.70 -2.59 29.14
N ASN A 104 4.40 -1.47 29.28
CA ASN A 104 5.64 -1.19 28.55
C ASN A 104 6.83 -1.54 29.45
N ALA A 105 7.71 -2.39 28.96
CA ALA A 105 8.97 -2.70 29.61
C ALA A 105 10.03 -1.65 29.25
N ALA A 106 10.99 -1.43 30.16
CA ALA A 106 12.03 -0.41 30.01
C ALA A 106 12.97 -0.66 28.82
N ASP A 107 13.02 -1.89 28.32
CA ASP A 107 13.81 -2.31 27.18
C ASP A 107 13.13 -1.98 25.83
N GLY A 108 11.88 -1.52 25.84
CA GLY A 108 11.09 -1.22 24.63
C GLY A 108 10.14 -2.34 24.21
N GLY A 109 10.10 -3.45 24.95
CA GLY A 109 9.09 -4.49 24.79
C GLY A 109 7.76 -4.03 25.39
N TYR A 110 6.66 -4.63 24.95
CA TYR A 110 5.35 -4.34 25.52
C TYR A 110 4.43 -5.55 25.46
N TRP A 111 3.52 -5.67 26.43
CA TRP A 111 2.54 -6.75 26.46
C TRP A 111 1.24 -6.27 27.10
N ALA A 112 0.15 -6.97 26.82
CA ALA A 112 -1.13 -6.72 27.44
C ALA A 112 -1.92 -8.02 27.66
N LEU A 113 -2.83 -7.97 28.62
CA LEU A 113 -3.83 -9.01 28.81
C LEU A 113 -4.98 -8.78 27.83
N ASN A 114 -5.68 -9.87 27.50
CA ASN A 114 -6.89 -9.88 26.69
C ASN A 114 -6.66 -9.29 25.30
N CYS A 115 -5.54 -9.65 24.67
CA CYS A 115 -5.20 -9.22 23.32
C CYS A 115 -4.61 -10.35 22.49
N ASP A 116 -4.65 -10.19 21.17
CA ASP A 116 -4.11 -11.15 20.20
C ASP A 116 -3.71 -10.44 18.89
N TRP A 117 -2.94 -11.16 18.07
CA TRP A 117 -2.43 -10.78 16.77
C TRP A 117 -2.90 -11.79 15.73
N THR A 118 -3.25 -11.32 14.53
CA THR A 118 -3.68 -12.23 13.45
C THR A 118 -2.47 -12.81 12.72
N GLY A 119 -2.43 -14.14 12.59
CA GLY A 119 -1.45 -14.86 11.77
C GLY A 119 0.00 -14.74 12.26
N GLY A 120 0.94 -15.06 11.37
CA GLY A 120 2.37 -14.84 11.60
C GLY A 120 3.08 -15.86 12.49
N ASP A 121 2.44 -16.97 12.87
CA ASP A 121 3.05 -18.00 13.73
C ASP A 121 4.24 -18.69 13.05
N ILE A 122 5.42 -18.57 13.66
CA ILE A 122 6.67 -19.19 13.19
C ILE A 122 7.09 -20.36 14.08
N ALA A 123 6.62 -20.40 15.34
CA ALA A 123 6.87 -21.49 16.28
C ALA A 123 5.84 -21.46 17.42
N ASN A 124 5.77 -22.55 18.21
CA ASN A 124 5.00 -22.57 19.45
C ASN A 124 5.74 -23.34 20.55
N ALA A 125 5.39 -23.09 21.81
CA ALA A 125 5.95 -23.78 22.98
C ALA A 125 4.94 -23.84 24.14
N GLN A 126 4.98 -24.93 24.92
CA GLN A 126 4.21 -25.04 26.15
C GLN A 126 4.95 -24.35 27.30
N VAL A 127 4.51 -23.15 27.66
CA VAL A 127 5.09 -22.30 28.74
C VAL A 127 3.98 -21.47 29.37
N SER A 128 4.22 -20.87 30.55
CA SER A 128 3.23 -19.94 31.14
C SER A 128 3.16 -18.62 30.36
N GLY A 129 2.06 -17.86 30.51
CA GLY A 129 1.87 -16.57 29.83
C GLY A 129 2.97 -15.56 30.12
N GLU A 130 3.45 -15.53 31.36
CA GLU A 130 4.56 -14.68 31.82
C GLU A 130 5.89 -15.02 31.13
N GLN A 131 6.09 -16.28 30.73
CA GLN A 131 7.30 -16.76 30.07
C GLN A 131 7.25 -16.64 28.53
N CYS A 132 6.08 -16.32 27.97
CA CYS A 132 5.92 -16.29 26.51
C CYS A 132 6.76 -15.20 25.85
N GLY A 133 6.91 -14.03 26.49
CA GLY A 133 7.76 -12.95 25.99
C GLY A 133 9.24 -13.31 25.95
N SER A 134 9.79 -13.93 26.99
CA SER A 134 11.19 -14.38 26.99
C SER A 134 11.43 -15.54 26.03
N LYS A 135 10.44 -16.40 25.85
CA LYS A 135 10.49 -17.48 24.86
C LYS A 135 10.49 -16.94 23.42
N CYS A 136 9.69 -15.91 23.14
CA CYS A 136 9.75 -15.19 21.87
C CYS A 136 11.10 -14.50 21.67
N ALA A 137 11.61 -13.78 22.68
CA ALA A 137 12.90 -13.07 22.58
C ALA A 137 14.11 -13.97 22.26
N THR A 138 14.03 -15.26 22.62
CA THR A 138 15.07 -16.26 22.36
C THR A 138 14.81 -17.09 21.11
N THR A 139 13.68 -16.89 20.44
CA THR A 139 13.29 -17.63 19.24
C THR A 139 13.63 -16.83 18.00
N SER A 140 14.50 -17.40 17.16
CA SER A 140 14.96 -16.76 15.93
C SER A 140 13.78 -16.32 15.06
N GLY A 141 13.77 -15.03 14.68
CA GLY A 141 12.72 -14.44 13.87
C GLY A 141 11.44 -14.03 14.61
N CYS A 142 11.34 -14.26 15.92
CA CYS A 142 10.18 -13.86 16.69
C CYS A 142 10.26 -12.38 17.05
N THR A 143 9.23 -11.64 16.67
CA THR A 143 9.10 -10.19 16.94
C THR A 143 7.96 -9.91 17.91
N HIS A 144 6.96 -10.78 17.94
CA HIS A 144 5.79 -10.67 18.79
C HIS A 144 5.21 -12.04 19.09
N PHE A 145 4.29 -12.10 20.03
CA PHE A 145 3.75 -13.35 20.52
C PHE A 145 2.30 -13.21 20.96
N THR A 146 1.60 -14.34 20.94
CA THR A 146 0.32 -14.54 21.63
C THR A 146 0.43 -15.77 22.51
N TRP A 147 0.00 -15.69 23.76
CA TRP A 147 -0.19 -16.82 24.64
C TRP A 147 -1.68 -17.12 24.82
N THR A 148 -2.04 -18.40 24.90
CA THR A 148 -3.42 -18.87 25.09
C THR A 148 -3.48 -20.03 26.08
N SER A 149 -4.63 -20.29 26.70
CA SER A 149 -4.86 -21.43 27.61
C SER A 149 -4.85 -22.81 26.90
N ALA A 150 -4.71 -22.83 25.56
CA ALA A 150 -4.69 -24.05 24.78
C ALA A 150 -3.67 -25.07 25.32
N SER A 151 -4.08 -26.33 25.42
CA SER A 151 -3.26 -27.46 25.89
C SER A 151 -2.60 -27.29 27.27
N GLY A 152 -3.15 -26.44 28.14
CA GLY A 152 -2.60 -26.14 29.46
C GLY A 152 -1.66 -24.94 29.49
N GLY A 153 -1.49 -24.24 28.35
CA GLY A 153 -0.72 -23.00 28.22
C GLY A 153 0.22 -23.05 27.02
N THR A 154 -0.19 -22.45 25.90
CA THR A 154 0.60 -22.41 24.66
C THR A 154 1.01 -20.99 24.31
N CYS A 155 2.32 -20.78 24.13
CA CYS A 155 2.90 -19.58 23.57
C CYS A 155 3.12 -19.74 22.07
N TRP A 156 2.49 -18.87 21.29
CA TRP A 156 2.59 -18.77 19.84
C TRP A 156 3.55 -17.63 19.49
N MET A 157 4.69 -17.98 18.93
CA MET A 157 5.77 -17.07 18.57
C MET A 157 5.59 -16.65 17.13
N LYS A 158 5.54 -15.33 16.89
CA LYS A 158 5.16 -14.75 15.61
C LYS A 158 6.27 -13.85 15.06
N GLY A 159 6.42 -13.90 13.74
CA GLY A 159 7.39 -13.09 12.99
C GLY A 159 6.72 -11.98 12.19
N GLY A 160 7.48 -10.93 11.85
CA GLY A 160 7.01 -9.79 11.04
C GLY A 160 6.89 -8.49 11.83
N ASN A 161 6.43 -7.43 11.17
CA ASN A 161 6.30 -6.11 11.80
C ASN A 161 4.91 -5.92 12.37
N VAL A 162 4.84 -5.57 13.66
CA VAL A 162 3.57 -5.25 14.32
C VAL A 162 3.64 -3.92 15.08
N SER A 163 2.52 -3.22 15.10
CA SER A 163 2.29 -2.02 15.90
C SER A 163 1.09 -2.23 16.81
N LYS A 164 1.03 -1.48 17.92
CA LYS A 164 -0.06 -1.57 18.91
C LYS A 164 -1.48 -1.45 18.32
N GLY A 165 -1.64 -0.76 17.18
CA GLY A 165 -2.93 -0.60 16.51
C GLY A 165 -3.37 -1.80 15.67
N GLN A 166 -2.48 -2.77 15.44
CA GLN A 166 -2.77 -4.02 14.71
C GLN A 166 -3.15 -5.18 15.65
N ALA A 167 -2.97 -5.01 16.96
CA ALA A 167 -3.49 -5.95 17.94
C ALA A 167 -4.99 -5.74 18.12
N PHE A 168 -5.73 -6.82 18.34
CA PHE A 168 -7.14 -6.78 18.67
C PHE A 168 -7.36 -7.30 20.09
N ALA A 169 -8.35 -6.73 20.79
CA ALA A 169 -8.75 -7.20 22.10
C ALA A 169 -9.52 -8.53 21.95
N THR A 170 -9.28 -9.48 22.85
CA THR A 170 -9.95 -10.78 22.87
C THR A 170 -10.34 -11.15 24.29
N THR A 171 -11.53 -11.70 24.46
CA THR A 171 -12.02 -12.24 25.74
C THR A 171 -11.72 -13.74 25.90
N LYS A 172 -11.02 -14.34 24.92
CA LYS A 172 -10.64 -15.75 24.98
C LYS A 172 -9.51 -15.95 26.01
N ASP A 173 -9.74 -16.88 26.93
CA ASP A 173 -8.68 -17.73 27.50
C ASP A 173 -7.47 -17.04 28.16
N SER A 174 -7.70 -15.94 28.88
CA SER A 174 -6.63 -15.17 29.53
C SER A 174 -5.48 -14.83 28.58
N ALA A 175 -5.80 -14.61 27.30
CA ALA A 175 -4.81 -14.46 26.25
C ALA A 175 -3.89 -13.27 26.54
N VAL A 176 -2.58 -13.47 26.36
CA VAL A 176 -1.57 -12.43 26.56
C VAL A 176 -0.88 -12.21 25.24
N CYS A 177 -0.83 -10.98 24.75
CA CYS A 177 -0.09 -10.68 23.54
C CYS A 177 0.94 -9.57 23.80
N GLY A 178 2.03 -9.60 23.05
CA GLY A 178 3.09 -8.62 23.21
C GLY A 178 4.13 -8.65 22.11
N ALA A 179 4.95 -7.61 22.06
CA ALA A 179 6.12 -7.52 21.19
C ALA A 179 7.37 -7.43 22.06
N VAL A 180 8.42 -8.13 21.65
CA VAL A 180 9.70 -8.11 22.37
C VAL A 180 10.51 -6.89 21.95
N SER A 181 11.25 -6.27 22.88
CA SER A 181 12.22 -5.24 22.50
C SER A 181 13.24 -5.83 21.54
N GLY A 182 13.75 -5.02 20.61
CA GLY A 182 14.81 -5.41 19.69
C GLY A 182 16.17 -5.67 20.34
N THR A 183 16.21 -6.41 21.46
CA THR A 183 17.44 -6.92 22.06
C THR A 183 17.65 -8.35 21.60
N ALA A 184 18.51 -8.52 20.60
CA ALA A 184 19.00 -9.83 20.16
C ALA A 184 19.67 -10.58 21.33
N PRO A 185 19.60 -11.93 21.34
CA PRO A 185 20.27 -12.75 22.33
C PRO A 185 21.78 -12.51 22.33
N THR A 186 22.35 -12.48 23.54
CA THR A 186 23.78 -12.62 23.77
C THR A 186 24.26 -13.95 23.16
N GLN A 187 25.24 -13.91 22.24
CA GLN A 187 26.41 -14.79 22.22
C GLN A 187 27.46 -14.32 21.21
N THR A 188 28.63 -14.03 21.78
CA THR A 188 30.01 -14.25 21.30
C THR A 188 30.31 -14.25 19.80
N SER A 189 30.99 -13.15 19.43
CA SER A 189 32.17 -13.03 18.55
C SER A 189 32.09 -13.57 17.12
N ASN A 190 32.32 -12.62 16.19
CA ASN A 190 32.78 -12.73 14.81
C ASN A 190 31.70 -12.67 13.72
N ASP A 191 31.06 -11.49 13.53
CA ASP A 191 30.75 -10.92 12.19
C ASP A 191 30.20 -9.46 12.26
N PRO A 192 30.06 -8.69 11.14
CA PRO A 192 30.46 -7.27 11.01
C PRO A 192 29.40 -6.23 11.48
N PRO A 193 29.70 -4.90 11.44
CA PRO A 193 29.07 -3.89 12.29
C PRO A 193 27.57 -3.66 12.06
N LYS A 194 26.85 -3.63 13.18
CA LYS A 194 25.46 -3.18 13.38
C LYS A 194 25.32 -1.69 13.03
N THR A 195 24.33 -1.34 12.22
CA THR A 195 24.02 0.05 11.85
C THR A 195 23.12 0.68 12.91
N THR A 196 23.65 1.59 13.73
CA THR A 196 22.87 2.42 14.66
C THR A 196 22.31 3.63 13.92
N ASP A 197 21.00 3.89 14.04
CA ASP A 197 20.40 5.18 13.66
C ASP A 197 20.97 6.31 14.55
N PRO A 198 21.55 7.39 13.98
CA PRO A 198 22.10 8.49 14.76
C PRO A 198 21.07 9.55 15.15
N SER A 199 21.38 10.20 16.27
CA SER A 199 20.58 11.16 17.01
C SER A 199 20.65 12.62 16.50
N SER A 200 20.89 12.91 15.21
CA SER A 200 20.94 14.30 14.73
C SER A 200 20.60 14.50 13.23
N PRO A 201 19.91 15.59 12.87
CA PRO A 201 19.49 15.88 11.50
C PRO A 201 20.63 16.44 10.62
N GLY A 202 20.73 15.96 9.37
CA GLY A 202 21.55 16.57 8.32
C GLY A 202 22.81 15.83 7.87
N GLN A 203 23.01 14.57 8.25
CA GLN A 203 24.11 13.75 7.70
C GLN A 203 23.58 12.69 6.72
N THR A 204 24.25 12.55 5.57
CA THR A 204 24.11 11.35 4.74
C THR A 204 24.73 10.19 5.52
N ILE A 205 23.92 9.50 6.31
CA ILE A 205 24.35 8.30 7.03
C ILE A 205 24.33 7.17 6.02
N THR A 206 25.47 6.95 5.38
CA THR A 206 25.70 5.67 4.71
C THR A 206 26.09 4.70 5.80
N SER A 207 25.22 3.74 6.11
CA SER A 207 25.74 2.50 6.66
C SER A 207 26.69 1.89 5.63
N ALA A 208 27.74 1.20 6.08
CA ALA A 208 28.53 0.37 5.19
C ALA A 208 27.56 -0.55 4.44
N TRP A 209 27.63 -0.56 3.11
CA TRP A 209 26.77 -1.43 2.32
C TRP A 209 27.02 -2.89 2.75
N GLY A 210 25.95 -3.58 3.11
CA GLY A 210 25.98 -5.04 3.17
C GLY A 210 26.36 -5.62 1.80
N ALA A 211 26.75 -6.90 1.80
CA ALA A 211 26.76 -7.65 0.55
C ALA A 211 25.35 -7.61 -0.06
N PRO A 212 25.20 -7.35 -1.37
CA PRO A 212 23.89 -7.41 -1.99
C PRO A 212 23.28 -8.81 -1.82
N PRO A 213 21.95 -8.91 -1.62
CA PRO A 213 21.24 -10.17 -1.80
C PRO A 213 21.60 -10.80 -3.14
N ALA A 214 21.58 -12.13 -3.21
CA ALA A 214 21.95 -12.85 -4.42
C ALA A 214 21.13 -12.35 -5.63
N GLY A 215 21.82 -11.93 -6.70
CA GLY A 215 21.19 -11.41 -7.92
C GLY A 215 20.69 -9.97 -7.84
N ALA A 216 20.81 -9.30 -6.69
CA ALA A 216 20.41 -7.90 -6.53
C ALA A 216 21.58 -6.93 -6.70
N THR A 217 21.28 -5.70 -7.11
CA THR A 217 22.28 -4.62 -7.24
C THR A 217 21.96 -3.49 -6.27
N ARG A 218 23.00 -2.88 -5.69
CA ARG A 218 22.85 -1.74 -4.79
C ARG A 218 22.12 -0.58 -5.47
N PHE A 219 21.13 -0.06 -4.77
CA PHE A 219 20.26 1.02 -5.25
C PHE A 219 19.93 1.95 -4.09
N PRO A 220 20.58 3.11 -3.97
CA PRO A 220 20.25 4.04 -2.90
C PRO A 220 19.02 4.89 -3.25
N ILE A 221 18.08 4.97 -2.31
CA ILE A 221 17.00 5.98 -2.33
C ILE A 221 17.28 7.06 -1.30
N ILE A 222 16.80 8.28 -1.54
CA ILE A 222 16.82 9.34 -0.52
C ILE A 222 15.41 9.51 0.03
N GLU A 223 15.22 9.23 1.32
CA GLU A 223 13.97 9.51 2.01
C GLU A 223 14.18 10.72 2.91
N CYS A 224 13.29 11.72 2.85
CA CYS A 224 13.35 12.83 3.78
C CYS A 224 12.13 12.85 4.70
N ASP A 225 12.30 13.36 5.90
CA ASP A 225 11.22 13.59 6.85
C ASP A 225 10.70 15.03 6.78
N ARG A 226 9.64 15.31 7.55
CA ARG A 226 9.01 16.64 7.65
C ARG A 226 9.91 17.70 8.29
N THR A 227 11.01 17.32 8.94
CA THR A 227 12.02 18.25 9.46
C THR A 227 13.05 18.65 8.41
N LYS A 228 12.88 18.16 7.16
CA LYS A 228 13.84 18.30 6.05
C LYS A 228 15.14 17.53 6.29
N THR A 229 15.12 16.56 7.20
CA THR A 229 16.23 15.64 7.38
C THR A 229 16.13 14.54 6.34
N CYS A 230 17.20 14.30 5.60
CA CYS A 230 17.24 13.32 4.52
C CYS A 230 18.18 12.17 4.84
N TYR A 231 17.74 10.96 4.49
CA TYR A 231 18.41 9.70 4.74
C TYR A 231 18.66 8.99 3.41
N LYS A 232 19.91 8.71 3.09
CA LYS A 232 20.24 7.83 1.97
C LYS A 232 20.10 6.39 2.46
N ARG A 233 19.06 5.70 2.01
CA ARG A 233 18.77 4.33 2.42
C ARG A 233 19.55 3.37 1.54
N ASN A 234 20.20 2.41 2.16
CA ASN A 234 20.80 1.29 1.46
C ASN A 234 19.67 0.33 1.09
N THR A 235 19.29 0.30 -0.18
CA THR A 235 18.31 -0.63 -0.72
C THR A 235 18.92 -1.33 -1.93
N PHE A 236 18.26 -2.38 -2.43
CA PHE A 236 18.77 -3.15 -3.55
C PHE A 236 17.68 -3.32 -4.60
N LEU A 237 18.05 -3.28 -5.88
CA LEU A 237 17.17 -3.71 -6.96
C LEU A 237 17.34 -5.20 -7.18
N SER A 238 16.26 -5.94 -6.94
CA SER A 238 16.18 -7.37 -7.21
C SER A 238 15.40 -7.60 -8.50
N PRO A 239 15.95 -8.33 -9.49
CA PRO A 239 15.22 -8.67 -10.71
C PRO A 239 14.05 -9.62 -10.39
N ALA A 240 12.95 -9.48 -11.11
CA ALA A 240 11.78 -10.36 -10.96
C ALA A 240 12.06 -11.82 -11.32
N TRP A 241 13.13 -12.06 -12.09
CA TRP A 241 13.54 -13.36 -12.57
C TRP A 241 15.05 -13.51 -12.41
N ASN A 242 15.51 -14.75 -12.28
CA ASN A 242 16.94 -15.09 -12.26
C ASN A 242 17.56 -15.01 -13.68
N PHE A 243 17.34 -13.91 -14.40
CA PHE A 243 18.04 -13.64 -15.67
C PHE A 243 19.29 -12.80 -15.42
N PRO A 244 20.30 -12.86 -16.30
CA PRO A 244 21.44 -11.97 -16.27
C PRO A 244 21.02 -10.56 -16.74
N ALA A 245 20.17 -9.89 -15.95
CA ALA A 245 20.00 -8.45 -16.08
C ALA A 245 21.23 -7.79 -15.48
N THR A 246 22.07 -7.17 -16.32
CA THR A 246 23.19 -6.36 -15.85
C THR A 246 22.67 -5.03 -15.31
N VAL A 247 22.35 -5.00 -14.01
CA VAL A 247 22.03 -3.75 -13.31
C VAL A 247 23.35 -3.15 -12.82
N GLN A 248 23.66 -1.94 -13.26
CA GLN A 248 24.91 -1.25 -12.89
C GLN A 248 24.73 -0.44 -11.60
N GLU A 249 25.73 -0.47 -10.70
CA GLU A 249 25.75 0.25 -9.40
C GLU A 249 26.09 1.75 -9.52
N SER A 250 26.21 2.30 -10.74
CA SER A 250 26.81 3.60 -11.06
C SER A 250 26.15 4.84 -10.46
N GLY A 251 25.09 4.73 -9.66
CA GLY A 251 24.30 5.84 -9.12
C GLY A 251 23.39 6.51 -10.17
N ASP A 252 23.82 6.53 -11.43
CA ASP A 252 22.99 6.63 -12.62
C ASP A 252 22.79 5.20 -13.16
N MET A 253 21.64 4.61 -12.87
CA MET A 253 21.44 3.18 -13.08
C MET A 253 20.72 2.91 -14.39
N SER A 254 21.35 2.12 -15.25
CA SER A 254 20.73 1.51 -16.43
C SER A 254 20.48 0.03 -16.14
N MET A 255 19.42 -0.52 -16.71
CA MET A 255 19.03 -1.92 -16.57
C MET A 255 18.72 -2.53 -17.93
N GLY A 256 18.77 -3.86 -18.05
CA GLY A 256 18.32 -4.56 -19.25
C GLY A 256 16.80 -4.67 -19.30
N LEU A 257 16.28 -5.32 -20.35
CA LEU A 257 14.88 -5.73 -20.39
C LEU A 257 14.51 -6.50 -19.13
N GLY A 258 13.36 -6.18 -18.55
CA GLY A 258 12.85 -6.86 -17.38
C GLY A 258 12.21 -5.91 -16.37
N ARG A 259 11.97 -6.44 -15.17
CA ARG A 259 11.31 -5.76 -14.06
C ARG A 259 12.13 -5.96 -12.78
N PHE A 260 12.27 -4.91 -12.00
CA PHE A 260 13.13 -4.84 -10.84
C PHE A 260 12.37 -4.22 -9.68
N TYR A 261 12.47 -4.88 -8.52
CA TYR A 261 11.81 -4.46 -7.30
C TYR A 261 12.83 -3.88 -6.33
N LEU A 262 12.46 -2.78 -5.67
CA LEU A 262 13.27 -2.28 -4.58
C LEU A 262 13.06 -3.13 -3.32
N VAL A 263 14.15 -3.68 -2.78
CA VAL A 263 14.14 -4.51 -1.55
C VAL A 263 15.00 -3.89 -0.46
N ASP A 264 14.72 -4.28 0.78
CA ASP A 264 15.50 -3.93 1.95
C ASP A 264 16.92 -4.56 1.92
N PRO A 265 17.81 -4.18 2.85
CA PRO A 265 19.16 -4.73 2.90
C PRO A 265 19.26 -6.25 3.01
N ASN A 266 18.25 -6.90 3.60
CA ASN A 266 18.24 -8.34 3.76
C ASN A 266 17.67 -9.06 2.53
N GLY A 267 17.10 -8.32 1.56
CA GLY A 267 16.40 -8.89 0.41
C GLY A 267 15.16 -9.69 0.80
N SER A 268 14.58 -9.44 1.98
CA SER A 268 13.46 -10.22 2.53
C SER A 268 12.12 -9.53 2.33
N ILE A 269 12.11 -8.20 2.23
CA ILE A 269 10.89 -7.42 1.98
C ILE A 269 11.07 -6.41 0.85
N TYR A 270 10.01 -6.23 0.06
CA TYR A 270 9.86 -5.11 -0.84
C TYR A 270 9.72 -3.82 -0.03
N LYS A 271 10.50 -2.80 -0.41
CA LYS A 271 10.46 -1.49 0.24
C LYS A 271 9.13 -0.81 -0.11
N GLN A 272 8.30 -0.64 0.92
CA GLN A 272 7.03 0.08 0.83
C GLN A 272 7.23 1.58 1.00
N PHE A 273 6.46 2.35 0.24
CA PHE A 273 6.40 3.80 0.29
C PHE A 273 4.96 4.29 0.50
N ASN A 274 4.76 5.15 1.49
CA ASN A 274 3.52 5.89 1.66
C ASN A 274 3.62 7.22 0.92
N LEU A 275 2.77 7.44 -0.08
CA LEU A 275 2.93 8.56 -1.02
C LEU A 275 2.01 9.75 -0.73
N ASN A 276 0.98 9.57 0.10
CA ASN A 276 0.09 10.66 0.49
C ASN A 276 0.87 11.83 1.11
N ASN A 277 0.64 13.04 0.59
CA ASN A 277 1.29 14.27 1.02
C ASN A 277 2.83 14.18 0.94
N ARG A 278 3.33 13.51 -0.10
CA ARG A 278 4.73 13.43 -0.47
C ARG A 278 4.93 13.87 -1.91
N GLN A 279 6.18 13.98 -2.30
CA GLN A 279 6.62 14.06 -3.68
C GLN A 279 7.69 13.01 -3.93
N ILE A 280 7.71 12.48 -5.16
CA ILE A 280 8.85 11.73 -5.69
C ILE A 280 9.60 12.60 -6.70
N VAL A 281 10.92 12.61 -6.60
CA VAL A 281 11.83 13.39 -7.45
C VAL A 281 12.91 12.47 -7.99
N PHE A 282 13.22 12.54 -9.28
CA PHE A 282 14.34 11.82 -9.87
C PHE A 282 14.79 12.47 -11.18
N ASN A 283 16.01 12.17 -11.61
CA ASN A 283 16.47 12.45 -12.97
C ASN A 283 16.31 11.19 -13.82
N VAL A 284 15.97 11.38 -15.09
CA VAL A 284 15.87 10.32 -16.08
C VAL A 284 16.56 10.73 -17.37
N ASP A 285 17.31 9.80 -17.96
CA ASP A 285 17.84 9.89 -19.32
C ASP A 285 17.19 8.82 -20.19
N VAL A 286 16.31 9.24 -21.09
CA VAL A 286 15.63 8.36 -22.07
C VAL A 286 16.18 8.50 -23.48
N SER A 287 17.34 9.13 -23.66
CA SER A 287 17.90 9.39 -25.00
C SER A 287 18.19 8.10 -25.80
N GLY A 288 18.33 6.95 -25.12
CA GLY A 288 18.47 5.63 -25.72
C GLY A 288 17.19 4.80 -25.82
N VAL A 289 16.08 5.25 -25.23
CA VAL A 289 14.79 4.51 -25.20
C VAL A 289 13.99 4.87 -26.44
N LYS A 290 13.89 3.96 -27.40
CA LYS A 290 13.27 4.23 -28.70
C LYS A 290 11.75 4.11 -28.63
N CYS A 291 11.07 4.59 -29.68
CA CYS A 291 9.66 4.25 -29.88
C CYS A 291 9.48 2.74 -30.04
N GLY A 292 8.31 2.24 -29.61
CA GLY A 292 8.09 0.81 -29.43
C GLY A 292 8.71 0.23 -28.16
N GLN A 293 9.31 1.08 -27.32
CA GLN A 293 9.88 0.69 -26.03
C GLN A 293 9.31 1.57 -24.92
N ASN A 294 9.30 1.04 -23.69
CA ASN A 294 8.86 1.76 -22.51
C ASN A 294 9.83 1.48 -21.36
N SER A 295 10.40 2.55 -20.83
CA SER A 295 11.14 2.50 -19.57
C SER A 295 10.25 3.09 -18.48
N ALA A 296 9.81 2.24 -17.55
CA ALA A 296 8.81 2.60 -16.55
C ALA A 296 9.39 2.68 -15.13
N LEU A 297 8.95 3.68 -14.38
CA LEU A 297 9.09 3.81 -12.93
C LEU A 297 7.70 3.99 -12.33
N TYR A 298 7.29 3.06 -11.49
CA TYR A 298 5.92 3.00 -10.98
C TYR A 298 5.86 2.36 -9.60
N PHE A 299 4.70 2.45 -8.98
CA PHE A 299 4.40 1.84 -7.70
C PHE A 299 3.24 0.87 -7.82
N SER A 300 3.35 -0.27 -7.14
CA SER A 300 2.27 -1.25 -7.08
C SER A 300 1.93 -1.64 -5.64
N SER A 301 0.65 -1.84 -5.34
CA SER A 301 0.12 -2.32 -4.05
C SER A 301 0.35 -3.83 -3.84
N MET A 302 1.57 -4.30 -4.12
CA MET A 302 2.01 -5.66 -3.84
C MET A 302 2.13 -5.92 -2.34
N ALA A 303 1.92 -7.18 -1.94
CA ALA A 303 2.26 -7.62 -0.60
C ALA A 303 3.78 -7.46 -0.36
N PRO A 304 4.20 -7.06 0.85
CA PRO A 304 5.58 -6.62 1.09
C PRO A 304 6.61 -7.75 1.13
N ASN A 305 6.21 -9.02 1.22
CA ASN A 305 7.15 -10.13 1.31
C ASN A 305 7.79 -10.39 -0.06
N VAL A 306 9.12 -10.51 -0.12
CA VAL A 306 9.80 -10.90 -1.36
C VAL A 306 9.33 -12.30 -1.79
N GLY A 307 9.00 -12.45 -3.07
CA GLY A 307 8.39 -13.66 -3.62
C GLY A 307 6.86 -13.66 -3.63
N SER A 308 6.23 -12.61 -3.10
CA SER A 308 4.79 -12.37 -3.34
C SER A 308 4.52 -12.20 -4.83
N GLU A 309 3.32 -12.63 -5.25
CA GLU A 309 2.90 -12.50 -6.65
C GLU A 309 2.93 -11.04 -7.09
N TYR A 310 3.43 -10.78 -8.29
CA TYR A 310 3.34 -9.45 -8.89
C TYR A 310 1.90 -9.12 -9.21
N CYS A 311 1.52 -7.87 -8.96
CA CYS A 311 0.24 -7.35 -9.36
C CYS A 311 0.40 -5.92 -9.87
N ASP A 312 -0.59 -5.45 -10.63
CA ASP A 312 -0.61 -4.15 -11.29
C ASP A 312 -2.04 -3.72 -11.65
N GLY A 313 -2.14 -2.51 -12.21
CA GLY A 313 -3.37 -1.86 -12.63
C GLY A 313 -4.09 -2.57 -13.78
N GLN A 314 -3.45 -3.56 -14.40
CA GLN A 314 -4.04 -4.35 -15.49
C GLN A 314 -5.08 -5.36 -14.98
N GLY A 315 -5.29 -5.44 -13.65
CA GLY A 315 -6.43 -6.13 -13.06
C GLY A 315 -6.18 -6.76 -11.69
N SER A 316 -5.01 -6.56 -11.08
CA SER A 316 -4.61 -7.39 -9.94
C SER A 316 -4.26 -6.60 -8.68
N CYS A 317 -3.91 -5.33 -8.75
CA CYS A 317 -3.89 -4.41 -7.61
C CYS A 317 -3.72 -2.95 -8.07
N MET A 318 -3.79 -2.00 -7.13
CA MET A 318 -3.62 -0.59 -7.47
C MET A 318 -2.20 -0.32 -7.97
N GLU A 319 -2.09 0.54 -8.99
CA GLU A 319 -0.82 0.94 -9.59
C GLU A 319 -0.77 2.45 -9.81
N MET A 320 0.38 3.03 -9.51
CA MET A 320 0.66 4.45 -9.72
C MET A 320 1.89 4.55 -10.64
N ASP A 321 1.63 4.82 -11.91
CA ASP A 321 2.65 5.03 -12.92
C ASP A 321 3.19 6.43 -12.83
N ILE A 322 4.39 6.56 -12.28
CA ILE A 322 5.06 7.86 -12.15
C ILE A 322 5.65 8.28 -13.48
N PHE A 323 6.23 7.33 -14.21
CA PHE A 323 6.82 7.57 -15.50
C PHE A 323 6.71 6.32 -16.33
N GLU A 324 5.93 6.39 -17.40
CA GLU A 324 6.05 5.52 -18.56
C GLU A 324 6.54 6.39 -19.71
N GLY A 325 7.56 5.96 -20.43
CA GLY A 325 8.14 6.84 -21.41
C GLY A 325 9.27 6.30 -22.22
N ASN A 326 9.46 6.98 -23.35
CA ASN A 326 10.58 6.83 -24.25
C ASN A 326 10.96 8.21 -24.80
N ILE A 327 11.82 8.22 -25.81
CA ILE A 327 12.30 9.46 -26.42
C ILE A 327 11.18 10.34 -26.99
N ALA A 328 10.06 9.77 -27.44
CA ALA A 328 9.00 10.49 -28.16
C ALA A 328 7.76 10.83 -27.32
N GLY A 329 7.53 10.10 -26.22
CA GLY A 329 6.35 10.23 -25.40
C GLY A 329 6.61 9.92 -23.93
N THR A 330 5.79 10.50 -23.06
CA THR A 330 5.75 10.17 -21.64
C THR A 330 4.34 10.33 -21.10
N GLN A 331 4.00 9.45 -20.15
CA GLN A 331 2.74 9.45 -19.44
C GLN A 331 2.98 9.16 -17.95
N PHE A 332 2.07 9.68 -17.13
CA PHE A 332 1.90 9.28 -15.74
C PHE A 332 0.41 9.02 -15.51
N THR A 333 0.09 7.94 -14.81
CA THR A 333 -1.27 7.37 -14.79
C THR A 333 -1.57 6.79 -13.42
N THR A 334 -2.79 6.95 -12.93
CA THR A 334 -3.31 6.20 -11.78
C THR A 334 -4.18 5.06 -12.26
N HIS A 335 -3.98 3.87 -11.72
CA HIS A 335 -4.81 2.70 -11.95
C HIS A 335 -5.46 2.28 -10.63
N GLU A 336 -6.66 2.79 -10.38
CA GLU A 336 -7.41 2.50 -9.16
C GLU A 336 -8.07 1.12 -9.22
N CYS A 337 -8.16 0.46 -8.07
CA CYS A 337 -8.99 -0.74 -7.91
C CYS A 337 -10.07 -0.51 -6.86
N ARG A 338 -11.20 -1.22 -6.97
CA ARG A 338 -12.31 -1.05 -6.03
C ARG A 338 -11.97 -1.45 -4.59
N SER A 339 -10.97 -2.31 -4.42
CA SER A 339 -10.53 -2.82 -3.13
C SER A 339 -9.03 -2.62 -2.96
N ARG A 340 -8.60 -2.54 -1.69
CA ARG A 340 -7.20 -2.43 -1.28
C ARG A 340 -6.48 -3.75 -1.52
N GLY A 341 -5.17 -3.68 -1.76
CA GLY A 341 -4.31 -4.84 -1.95
C GLY A 341 -4.58 -5.59 -3.26
N GLN A 342 -4.22 -6.87 -3.28
CA GLN A 342 -4.45 -7.74 -4.44
C GLN A 342 -5.92 -8.11 -4.58
N VAL A 343 -6.42 -8.04 -5.81
CA VAL A 343 -7.80 -8.33 -6.20
C VAL A 343 -7.81 -9.39 -7.30
N ALA A 344 -8.88 -10.18 -7.34
CA ALA A 344 -9.06 -11.21 -8.36
C ALA A 344 -9.90 -10.67 -9.54
N GLY A 345 -9.40 -10.84 -10.77
CA GLY A 345 -10.12 -10.47 -12.00
C GLY A 345 -10.16 -8.97 -12.27
N ASN A 346 -10.87 -8.54 -13.32
CA ASN A 346 -10.87 -7.16 -13.87
C ASN A 346 -11.52 -6.08 -12.96
N GLN A 347 -11.02 -5.93 -11.73
CA GLN A 347 -11.53 -5.03 -10.69
C GLN A 347 -10.71 -3.73 -10.55
N CYS A 348 -9.86 -3.47 -11.53
CA CYS A 348 -9.01 -2.29 -11.61
C CYS A 348 -9.32 -1.49 -12.87
N ASN A 349 -9.00 -0.22 -12.80
CA ASN A 349 -9.08 0.71 -13.91
C ASN A 349 -7.95 0.42 -14.91
N HIS A 350 -8.20 -0.53 -15.82
CA HIS A 350 -7.22 -0.96 -16.83
C HIS A 350 -6.73 0.20 -17.71
N ASP A 351 -7.65 1.06 -18.15
CA ASP A 351 -7.33 2.22 -19.00
C ASP A 351 -6.57 3.32 -18.24
N GLY A 352 -6.69 3.31 -16.91
CA GLY A 352 -6.10 4.29 -16.03
C GLY A 352 -6.70 5.69 -16.13
N CYS A 353 -6.29 6.53 -15.19
CA CYS A 353 -6.64 7.94 -15.08
C CYS A 353 -5.36 8.73 -15.29
N SER A 354 -5.28 9.43 -16.43
CA SER A 354 -4.13 10.28 -16.77
C SER A 354 -4.61 11.67 -17.16
N ALA A 355 -3.73 12.66 -17.08
CA ALA A 355 -4.04 14.04 -17.40
C ALA A 355 -4.28 14.29 -18.91
N GLY A 356 -4.55 13.29 -19.75
CA GLY A 356 -4.95 13.41 -21.17
C GLY A 356 -4.35 12.32 -22.07
N SER A 357 -4.43 12.49 -23.39
CA SER A 357 -3.94 11.48 -24.35
C SER A 357 -2.43 11.25 -24.26
N ASN A 358 -2.01 10.08 -24.72
CA ASN A 358 -0.63 9.58 -24.79
C ASN A 358 0.44 10.53 -25.35
N THR A 359 0.06 11.41 -26.27
CA THR A 359 0.97 12.39 -26.91
C THR A 359 0.72 13.82 -26.46
N LYS A 360 -0.19 14.05 -25.50
CA LYS A 360 -0.63 15.39 -25.06
C LYS A 360 0.54 16.30 -24.70
N TYR A 361 1.55 15.75 -24.04
CA TYR A 361 2.73 16.51 -23.62
C TYR A 361 3.93 16.33 -24.52
N SER A 362 3.81 15.60 -25.62
CA SER A 362 4.95 15.33 -26.50
C SER A 362 5.59 16.62 -27.05
N ASP A 363 4.81 17.68 -27.30
CA ASP A 363 5.33 18.99 -27.78
C ASP A 363 6.09 19.77 -26.70
N LYS A 364 5.87 19.39 -25.44
CA LYS A 364 6.54 19.97 -24.27
C LYS A 364 7.70 19.09 -23.81
N VAL A 365 7.56 17.78 -23.88
CA VAL A 365 8.54 16.77 -23.45
C VAL A 365 8.72 15.77 -24.58
N GLY A 366 9.85 15.84 -25.27
CA GLY A 366 10.10 15.06 -26.48
C GLY A 366 11.39 15.47 -27.17
N PRO A 367 11.76 14.85 -28.30
CA PRO A 367 13.03 15.11 -28.94
C PRO A 367 12.99 16.52 -29.53
N ASN A 368 14.00 17.32 -29.23
CA ASN A 368 14.09 18.73 -29.62
C ASN A 368 12.90 19.61 -29.15
N SER A 369 12.18 19.18 -28.10
CA SER A 369 11.05 19.93 -27.53
C SER A 369 11.49 20.86 -26.39
N TYR A 370 10.54 21.52 -25.72
CA TYR A 370 10.83 22.46 -24.63
C TYR A 370 11.70 21.81 -23.54
N ILE A 371 11.26 20.65 -23.04
CA ILE A 371 12.06 19.64 -22.35
C ILE A 371 12.51 18.64 -23.42
N ASN A 372 13.81 18.59 -23.66
CA ASN A 372 14.42 17.79 -24.72
C ASN A 372 14.82 16.40 -24.19
N SER A 373 14.09 15.37 -24.63
CA SER A 373 14.33 13.97 -24.23
C SER A 373 15.63 13.37 -24.79
N LEU A 374 16.34 14.07 -25.68
CA LEU A 374 17.70 13.69 -26.13
C LEU A 374 18.77 13.93 -25.06
N LYS A 375 18.40 14.49 -23.91
CA LYS A 375 19.26 14.75 -22.77
C LYS A 375 18.52 14.38 -21.48
N PRO A 376 19.24 14.14 -20.37
CA PRO A 376 18.62 13.94 -19.08
C PRO A 376 17.71 15.11 -18.67
N PHE A 377 16.64 14.82 -17.94
CA PHE A 377 15.76 15.81 -17.32
C PHE A 377 15.26 15.31 -15.96
N LYS A 378 14.79 16.24 -15.13
CA LYS A 378 14.27 15.95 -13.79
C LYS A 378 12.75 15.89 -13.82
N ILE A 379 12.19 14.90 -13.13
CA ILE A 379 10.76 14.75 -12.90
C ILE A 379 10.48 14.91 -11.41
N THR A 380 9.46 15.69 -11.07
CA THR A 380 8.88 15.76 -9.73
C THR A 380 7.38 15.49 -9.81
N THR A 381 6.90 14.47 -9.11
CA THR A 381 5.46 14.16 -9.01
C THR A 381 5.01 14.41 -7.58
N LYS A 382 3.97 15.24 -7.41
CA LYS A 382 3.46 15.67 -6.09
C LYS A 382 2.08 15.10 -5.83
N PHE A 383 1.87 14.54 -4.64
CA PHE A 383 0.64 13.90 -4.19
C PHE A 383 -0.04 14.74 -3.13
N TYR A 384 -0.86 15.70 -3.54
CA TYR A 384 -1.54 16.60 -2.61
C TYR A 384 -2.75 15.92 -1.97
N THR A 385 -2.88 16.09 -0.66
CA THR A 385 -4.00 15.58 0.12
C THR A 385 -4.82 16.71 0.74
N GLU A 386 -6.01 16.39 1.21
CA GLU A 386 -6.78 17.31 2.03
C GLU A 386 -6.05 17.67 3.33
N GLY A 387 -6.05 18.98 3.63
CA GLY A 387 -5.36 19.52 4.79
C GLY A 387 -3.83 19.39 4.78
N ASN A 388 -3.20 19.04 3.65
CA ASN A 388 -1.75 18.82 3.54
C ASN A 388 -1.24 17.83 4.61
N SER A 389 -2.02 16.76 4.80
CA SER A 389 -1.83 15.76 5.85
C SER A 389 -1.55 14.39 5.25
N ASP A 390 -0.70 13.60 5.90
CA ASP A 390 -0.40 12.23 5.47
C ASP A 390 -1.64 11.32 5.58
N ASN A 391 -2.58 11.71 6.43
CA ASN A 391 -3.86 11.03 6.64
C ASN A 391 -5.03 11.64 5.85
N GLY A 392 -4.77 12.74 5.12
CA GLY A 392 -5.78 13.39 4.30
C GLY A 392 -6.08 12.55 3.04
N ALA A 393 -7.31 12.63 2.54
CA ALA A 393 -7.65 12.02 1.26
C ALA A 393 -6.83 12.64 0.13
N LEU A 394 -6.27 11.82 -0.76
CA LEU A 394 -5.55 12.31 -1.94
C LEU A 394 -6.53 13.05 -2.85
N LYS A 395 -6.16 14.25 -3.26
CA LYS A 395 -7.05 15.14 -4.02
C LYS A 395 -6.48 15.59 -5.35
N SER A 396 -5.16 15.60 -5.51
CA SER A 396 -4.52 16.14 -6.70
C SER A 396 -3.15 15.50 -6.88
N ILE A 397 -2.85 15.13 -8.13
CA ILE A 397 -1.52 14.68 -8.53
C ILE A 397 -1.09 15.54 -9.72
N VAL A 398 0.08 16.16 -9.59
CA VAL A 398 0.69 16.94 -10.67
C VAL A 398 2.12 16.47 -10.88
N GLN A 399 2.56 16.53 -12.14
CA GLN A 399 3.92 16.21 -12.52
C GLN A 399 4.61 17.46 -13.07
N ILE A 400 5.88 17.60 -12.75
CA ILE A 400 6.72 18.71 -13.09
C ILE A 400 7.96 18.17 -13.78
N PHE A 401 8.31 18.77 -14.91
CA PHE A 401 9.52 18.51 -15.67
C PHE A 401 10.45 19.71 -15.59
N GLU A 402 11.73 19.46 -15.33
CA GLU A 402 12.76 20.49 -15.27
C GLU A 402 13.99 20.08 -16.08
N GLN A 403 14.50 21.00 -16.90
CA GLN A 403 15.72 20.81 -17.69
C GLN A 403 16.34 22.17 -18.03
N ASP A 404 17.63 22.37 -17.76
CA ASP A 404 18.37 23.59 -18.13
C ASP A 404 17.67 24.90 -17.70
N GLY A 405 17.11 24.93 -16.48
CA GLY A 405 16.36 26.08 -15.95
C GLY A 405 14.94 26.25 -16.50
N LYS A 406 14.51 25.39 -17.41
CA LYS A 406 13.13 25.33 -17.91
C LYS A 406 12.25 24.53 -16.96
N TYR A 407 10.98 24.91 -16.88
CA TYR A 407 9.98 24.29 -16.01
C TYR A 407 8.68 24.07 -16.80
N PHE A 408 8.17 22.85 -16.76
CA PHE A 408 6.88 22.50 -17.34
C PHE A 408 6.08 21.67 -16.35
N GLN A 409 4.90 22.14 -15.95
CA GLN A 409 3.98 21.40 -15.09
C GLN A 409 2.78 20.90 -15.91
N THR A 410 2.39 19.66 -15.67
CA THR A 410 1.21 19.04 -16.27
C THR A 410 -0.08 19.62 -15.69
N GLY A 411 -1.21 19.25 -16.30
CA GLY A 411 -2.50 19.40 -15.62
C GLY A 411 -2.59 18.43 -14.44
N ASP A 412 -3.62 18.64 -13.61
CA ASP A 412 -4.00 17.68 -12.58
C ASP A 412 -4.44 16.37 -13.24
N VAL A 413 -4.00 15.24 -12.68
CA VAL A 413 -4.39 13.92 -13.16
C VAL A 413 -5.91 13.77 -13.24
N ASN A 414 -6.67 14.37 -12.29
CA ASN A 414 -8.13 14.34 -12.25
C ASN A 414 -8.81 14.98 -13.48
N GLY A 415 -8.09 15.80 -14.25
CA GLY A 415 -8.66 16.56 -15.36
C GLY A 415 -8.77 15.80 -16.69
N GLY A 416 -8.41 14.52 -16.74
CA GLY A 416 -8.35 13.73 -17.98
C GLY A 416 -9.30 12.55 -18.06
N SER A 417 -8.80 11.34 -18.35
CA SER A 417 -9.61 10.11 -18.59
C SER A 417 -10.30 9.54 -17.35
N CYS A 418 -10.25 10.25 -16.24
CA CYS A 418 -10.61 9.76 -14.93
C CYS A 418 -12.13 9.59 -14.80
N THR A 419 -12.55 8.38 -14.46
CA THR A 419 -13.96 8.07 -14.23
C THR A 419 -14.22 7.90 -12.74
N THR A 420 -15.42 8.27 -12.29
CA THR A 420 -15.84 8.06 -10.89
C THR A 420 -16.10 6.59 -10.55
N GLN A 421 -16.17 5.72 -11.56
CA GLN A 421 -16.45 4.28 -11.42
C GLN A 421 -15.46 3.57 -10.49
N TRP A 422 -14.21 4.02 -10.45
CA TRP A 422 -13.14 3.40 -9.68
C TRP A 422 -12.75 4.20 -8.44
N GLY A 423 -13.53 5.23 -8.09
CA GLY A 423 -13.25 6.12 -6.97
C GLY A 423 -12.19 7.20 -7.23
N GLY A 424 -11.52 7.15 -8.39
CA GLY A 424 -10.58 8.16 -8.87
C GLY A 424 -9.39 8.41 -7.92
N VAL A 425 -8.79 9.59 -8.02
CA VAL A 425 -7.60 9.96 -7.22
C VAL A 425 -7.75 9.72 -5.71
N PRO A 426 -8.91 10.00 -5.06
CA PRO A 426 -9.10 9.64 -3.65
C PRO A 426 -8.91 8.15 -3.37
N GLN A 427 -9.36 7.27 -4.27
CA GLN A 427 -9.18 5.82 -4.15
C GLN A 427 -7.72 5.41 -4.36
N MET A 428 -7.00 6.03 -5.29
CA MET A 428 -5.55 5.83 -5.38
C MET A 428 -4.84 6.21 -4.08
N GLY A 429 -5.26 7.31 -3.45
CA GLY A 429 -4.77 7.74 -2.14
C GLY A 429 -4.95 6.71 -1.03
N VAL A 430 -5.92 5.81 -1.16
CA VAL A 430 -6.13 4.71 -0.22
C VAL A 430 -5.00 3.68 -0.33
N GLY A 431 -4.64 3.25 -1.55
CA GLY A 431 -3.50 2.34 -1.76
C GLY A 431 -2.16 2.97 -1.38
N GLN A 432 -1.98 4.26 -1.71
CA GLN A 432 -0.81 5.04 -1.30
C GLN A 432 -0.66 5.18 0.22
N ALA A 433 -1.77 5.15 0.97
CA ALA A 433 -1.74 5.17 2.42
C ALA A 433 -1.28 3.84 3.02
N ASP A 434 -1.60 2.71 2.38
CA ASP A 434 -1.24 1.36 2.85
C ASP A 434 0.23 1.02 2.56
N GLY A 435 0.85 1.73 1.62
CA GLY A 435 2.22 1.52 1.18
C GLY A 435 2.25 0.80 -0.16
N MET A 436 3.16 1.23 -1.03
CA MET A 436 3.34 0.64 -2.36
C MET A 436 4.81 0.34 -2.63
N THR A 437 5.05 -0.73 -3.39
CA THR A 437 6.39 -1.18 -3.80
C THR A 437 6.86 -0.35 -4.99
N LEU A 438 8.06 0.24 -4.92
CA LEU A 438 8.70 0.88 -6.09
C LEU A 438 9.22 -0.18 -7.06
N ILE A 439 8.88 -0.01 -8.33
CA ILE A 439 9.23 -0.91 -9.42
C ILE A 439 9.84 -0.10 -10.56
N LEU A 440 10.91 -0.64 -11.13
CA LEU A 440 11.49 -0.15 -12.38
C LEU A 440 11.41 -1.26 -13.43
N SER A 441 11.09 -0.91 -14.66
CA SER A 441 11.06 -1.90 -15.74
C SER A 441 11.45 -1.30 -17.08
N PHE A 442 11.87 -2.17 -17.99
CA PHE A 442 12.11 -1.84 -19.38
C PHE A 442 11.57 -2.96 -20.26
N TRP A 443 10.69 -2.62 -21.21
CA TRP A 443 10.01 -3.58 -22.06
C TRP A 443 9.69 -3.00 -23.44
N GLU A 444 9.39 -3.89 -24.38
CA GLU A 444 9.14 -3.57 -25.80
C GLU A 444 7.74 -4.01 -26.22
N GLY A 445 7.17 -3.33 -27.22
CA GLY A 445 5.85 -3.60 -27.78
C GLY A 445 5.56 -2.69 -28.96
N SER A 446 4.29 -2.56 -29.38
CA SER A 446 3.94 -1.54 -30.38
C SER A 446 4.05 -0.13 -29.82
N MET A 447 3.67 0.05 -28.54
CA MET A 447 3.67 1.32 -27.80
C MET A 447 2.90 2.46 -28.48
N ASP A 448 2.01 2.16 -29.43
CA ASP A 448 1.18 3.18 -30.08
C ASP A 448 0.35 3.97 -29.06
N TRP A 449 -0.03 3.32 -27.95
CA TRP A 449 -0.72 3.91 -26.82
C TRP A 449 0.13 4.87 -25.99
N LEU A 450 1.46 4.91 -26.15
CA LEU A 450 2.39 5.79 -25.43
C LEU A 450 3.02 6.82 -26.37
N ASP A 451 3.52 6.36 -27.51
CA ASP A 451 4.32 7.19 -28.43
C ASP A 451 3.64 7.44 -29.78
N GLY A 452 2.42 6.95 -29.99
CA GLY A 452 1.69 7.12 -31.25
C GLY A 452 2.24 6.30 -32.43
N GLY A 453 3.21 5.41 -32.18
CA GLY A 453 3.71 4.44 -33.15
C GLY A 453 4.57 5.03 -34.26
N PHE A 454 4.79 4.23 -35.30
CA PHE A 454 5.63 4.58 -36.46
C PHE A 454 5.14 5.83 -37.24
N GLY A 455 3.88 6.24 -37.09
CA GLY A 455 3.33 7.45 -37.69
C GLY A 455 3.71 8.75 -36.98
N ASN A 456 4.24 8.69 -35.76
CA ASN A 456 4.65 9.87 -35.01
C ASN A 456 5.96 10.45 -35.58
N GLY A 457 5.93 11.70 -36.06
CA GLY A 457 7.10 12.41 -36.57
C GLY A 457 8.27 12.51 -35.58
N LYS A 458 8.01 12.40 -34.27
CA LYS A 458 9.04 12.36 -33.22
C LYS A 458 9.76 11.02 -33.11
N CYS A 459 9.11 9.93 -33.49
CA CYS A 459 9.77 8.63 -33.60
C CYS A 459 10.76 8.62 -34.76
N ASN A 460 10.44 9.33 -35.86
CA ASN A 460 11.30 9.41 -37.04
C ASN A 460 12.57 10.25 -36.83
N SER A 461 12.53 11.24 -35.92
CA SER A 461 13.68 12.10 -35.63
C SER A 461 14.68 11.52 -34.62
N ALA A 462 14.39 10.34 -34.05
CA ALA A 462 15.12 9.72 -32.95
C ALA A 462 15.88 8.41 -33.33
N ILE A 463 16.05 8.12 -34.63
CA ILE A 463 16.47 6.79 -35.14
C ILE A 463 17.97 6.45 -34.93
N GLY A 464 18.82 7.40 -34.50
CA GLY A 464 20.28 7.29 -34.63
C GLY A 464 21.07 6.51 -33.55
N GLY A 465 20.45 6.05 -32.46
CA GLY A 465 21.17 5.42 -31.32
C GLY A 465 21.06 3.89 -31.25
N GLN A 466 21.91 3.23 -30.47
CA GLN A 466 21.59 1.87 -30.00
C GLN A 466 20.45 1.94 -28.99
N SER A 467 19.54 0.96 -29.02
CA SER A 467 18.49 0.88 -28.00
C SER A 467 19.12 0.59 -26.64
N GLN A 468 18.72 1.36 -25.63
CA GLN A 468 19.16 1.22 -24.24
C GLN A 468 18.01 1.60 -23.31
N ALA A 469 17.92 0.95 -22.15
CA ALA A 469 16.98 1.37 -21.11
C ALA A 469 17.33 2.76 -20.57
N ALA A 470 16.36 3.40 -19.91
CA ALA A 470 16.62 4.68 -19.30
C ALA A 470 17.66 4.59 -18.17
N LYS A 471 18.37 5.69 -17.95
CA LYS A 471 19.19 5.87 -16.74
C LYS A 471 18.39 6.64 -15.71
N TYR A 472 18.19 6.06 -14.54
CA TYR A 472 17.53 6.73 -13.42
C TYR A 472 18.56 7.13 -12.37
N SER A 473 18.41 8.32 -11.80
CA SER A 473 19.27 8.77 -10.71
C SER A 473 18.62 9.76 -9.77
N GLN A 474 19.26 9.94 -8.61
CA GLN A 474 18.82 10.85 -7.57
C GLN A 474 17.34 10.66 -7.18
N ILE A 475 16.90 9.41 -7.04
CA ILE A 475 15.50 9.13 -6.66
C ILE A 475 15.30 9.51 -5.19
N ARG A 476 14.34 10.41 -4.94
CA ARG A 476 13.99 10.93 -3.62
C ARG A 476 12.49 10.82 -3.38
N VAL A 477 12.09 10.36 -2.20
CA VAL A 477 10.70 10.45 -1.73
C VAL A 477 10.70 11.31 -0.47
N GLU A 478 10.00 12.44 -0.51
CA GLU A 478 10.10 13.47 0.52
C GLU A 478 8.76 14.21 0.72
N PRO A 479 8.56 14.93 1.83
CA PRO A 479 7.42 15.81 2.01
C PRO A 479 7.38 16.90 0.94
N ILE A 480 6.16 17.31 0.58
CA ILE A 480 5.95 18.48 -0.26
C ILE A 480 6.40 19.72 0.53
N ALA A 481 7.20 20.57 -0.12
CA ALA A 481 7.80 21.76 0.47
C ALA A 481 6.80 22.84 0.90
#